data_AF-A0A1V4MSL0-F1
#
_entry.id   AF-A0A1V4MSL0-F1
#
_cell.length_a   1.000
_cell.length_b   1.000
_cell.length_c   1.000
_cell.angle_alpha   90.00
_cell.angle_beta   90.00
_cell.angle_gamma   90.00
#
_symmetry.space_group_name_H-M   'P 1'
#
loop_
_entity.id
_entity.type
_entity.pdbx_description
1 polymer ?
#
loop_
_entity_poly.entity_id
_entity_poly.type
_entity_poly.pdbx_seq_one_letter_code
_entity_poly.pdbx_strand_id
1 'polypeptide(L)'
;MHVDRLEDLRQFTSLNELSEFLHSSLIPFEDPVDQIRDGLEYAFSNAAGEGGFVLLAREEGETVGALVMLRTGMEGYVPPNLLLYVAVRPDRRGRGVGGRLIEESLKRCGGDVKLHVEYDNPAKRLYERLGFESRYAEMRYSR
;
A
#
# COMPACT_ATOMS: atom_id res chain seq x y z
N MET A 1 11.02 7.38 -1.03
CA MET A 1 11.35 7.12 -2.44
C MET A 1 10.09 6.72 -3.17
N HIS A 2 9.87 7.23 -4.38
CA HIS A 2 8.74 6.87 -5.24
C HIS A 2 9.25 5.97 -6.36
N VAL A 3 8.59 4.84 -6.57
CA VAL A 3 8.98 3.80 -7.51
C VAL A 3 7.74 3.37 -8.28
N ASP A 4 7.70 3.65 -9.58
CA ASP A 4 6.59 3.31 -10.49
C ASP A 4 6.97 2.20 -11.49
N ARG A 5 8.26 1.82 -11.55
CA ARG A 5 8.75 0.74 -12.41
C ARG A 5 9.55 -0.28 -11.61
N LEU A 6 9.43 -1.55 -11.99
CA LEU A 6 10.11 -2.67 -11.33
C LEU A 6 11.64 -2.57 -11.43
N GLU A 7 12.16 -2.04 -12.52
CA GLU A 7 13.61 -1.85 -12.71
C GLU A 7 14.20 -0.87 -11.69
N ASP A 8 13.44 0.18 -11.33
CA ASP A 8 13.86 1.20 -10.38
C ASP A 8 13.82 0.68 -8.94
N LEU A 9 12.95 -0.29 -8.64
CA LEU A 9 12.88 -0.94 -7.33
C LEU A 9 14.22 -1.58 -6.95
N ARG A 10 14.92 -2.19 -7.94
CA ARG A 10 16.17 -2.94 -7.75
C ARG A 10 17.33 -2.10 -7.20
N GLN A 11 17.21 -0.77 -7.24
CA GLN A 11 18.18 0.14 -6.63
C GLN A 11 18.07 0.19 -5.10
N PHE A 12 16.93 -0.28 -4.54
CA PHE A 12 16.62 -0.16 -3.12
C PHE A 12 16.34 -1.51 -2.45
N THR A 13 15.73 -2.46 -3.16
CA THR A 13 15.36 -3.81 -2.68
C THR A 13 14.93 -4.69 -3.88
N SER A 14 14.69 -5.98 -3.65
CA SER A 14 14.02 -6.85 -4.63
C SER A 14 12.51 -6.96 -4.39
N LEU A 15 11.79 -7.44 -5.41
CA LEU A 15 10.36 -7.75 -5.29
C LEU A 15 10.08 -8.77 -4.17
N ASN A 16 10.94 -9.78 -4.05
CA ASN A 16 10.81 -10.82 -3.03
C ASN A 16 11.03 -10.24 -1.62
N GLU A 17 12.12 -9.50 -1.43
CA GLU A 17 12.42 -8.85 -0.14
C GLU A 17 11.32 -7.86 0.27
N LEU A 18 10.77 -7.08 -0.66
CA LEU A 18 9.67 -6.17 -0.36
C LEU A 18 8.39 -6.93 0.02
N SER A 19 8.12 -8.06 -0.64
CA SER A 19 6.96 -8.90 -0.33
C SER A 19 7.08 -9.50 1.08
N GLU A 20 8.25 -10.02 1.44
CA GLU A 20 8.56 -10.54 2.78
C GLU A 20 8.53 -9.43 3.85
N PHE A 21 9.03 -8.24 3.53
CA PHE A 21 8.95 -7.07 4.40
C PHE A 21 7.50 -6.69 4.70
N LEU A 22 6.66 -6.61 3.65
CA LEU A 22 5.24 -6.29 3.80
C LEU A 22 4.52 -7.35 4.64
N HIS A 23 4.72 -8.63 4.32
CA HIS A 23 4.15 -9.75 5.06
C HIS A 23 4.49 -9.64 6.56
N SER A 24 5.77 -9.59 6.90
CA SER A 24 6.22 -9.50 8.29
C SER A 24 5.77 -8.21 9.01
N SER A 25 5.68 -7.09 8.29
CA SER A 25 5.32 -5.79 8.86
C SER A 25 3.82 -5.57 8.97
N LEU A 26 2.98 -6.41 8.35
CA LEU A 26 1.52 -6.34 8.43
C LEU A 26 0.93 -7.22 9.53
N ILE A 27 1.73 -8.09 10.15
CA ILE A 27 1.29 -8.96 11.25
C ILE A 27 0.53 -8.16 12.34
N PRO A 28 -0.68 -8.59 12.75
CA PRO A 28 -1.36 -9.86 12.44
C PRO A 28 -2.39 -9.81 11.28
N PHE A 29 -2.30 -8.81 10.40
CA PHE A 29 -3.22 -8.59 9.27
C PHE A 29 -2.53 -8.86 7.92
N GLU A 30 -1.57 -9.77 7.91
CA GLU A 30 -0.75 -10.09 6.76
C GLU A 30 -1.49 -10.95 5.73
N ASP A 31 -1.21 -10.69 4.46
CA ASP A 31 -1.52 -11.60 3.36
C ASP A 31 -0.33 -12.54 3.08
N PRO A 32 -0.55 -13.70 2.45
CA PRO A 32 0.54 -14.56 1.96
C PRO A 32 1.53 -13.80 1.04
N VAL A 33 2.81 -14.16 1.11
CA VAL A 33 3.89 -13.48 0.37
C VAL A 33 3.66 -13.51 -1.15
N ASP A 34 3.12 -14.60 -1.68
CA ASP A 34 2.77 -14.74 -3.10
C ASP A 34 1.65 -13.78 -3.51
N GLN A 35 0.62 -13.60 -2.70
CA GLN A 35 -0.46 -12.64 -2.97
C GLN A 35 0.02 -11.18 -2.87
N ILE A 36 0.92 -10.89 -1.93
CA ILE A 36 1.57 -9.58 -1.85
C ILE A 36 2.39 -9.31 -3.12
N ARG A 37 3.14 -10.31 -3.57
CA ARG A 37 3.94 -10.22 -4.79
C ARG A 37 3.06 -9.93 -6.01
N ASP A 38 1.94 -10.63 -6.17
CA ASP A 38 0.99 -10.39 -7.26
C ASP A 38 0.47 -8.94 -7.24
N GLY A 39 0.17 -8.40 -6.05
CA GLY A 39 -0.22 -7.00 -5.88
C GLY A 39 0.88 -6.00 -6.26
N LEU A 40 2.14 -6.31 -5.96
CA LEU A 40 3.29 -5.49 -6.38
C LEU A 40 3.50 -5.56 -7.90
N GLU A 41 3.38 -6.74 -8.50
CA GLU A 41 3.46 -6.90 -9.96
C GLU A 41 2.35 -6.12 -10.68
N TYR A 42 1.12 -6.15 -10.15
CA TYR A 42 0.04 -5.29 -10.62
C TYR A 42 0.41 -3.80 -10.52
N ALA A 43 0.97 -3.37 -9.38
CA ALA A 43 1.34 -1.97 -9.18
C ALA A 43 2.40 -1.47 -10.19
N PHE A 44 3.29 -2.36 -10.66
CA PHE A 44 4.31 -2.05 -11.66
C PHE A 44 3.89 -2.38 -13.10
N SER A 45 2.67 -2.88 -13.31
CA SER A 45 2.15 -3.25 -14.63
C SER A 45 1.93 -2.01 -15.49
N ASN A 46 2.22 -2.14 -16.78
CA ASN A 46 1.88 -1.15 -17.81
C ASN A 46 0.69 -1.61 -18.68
N ALA A 47 0.00 -2.68 -18.28
CA ALA A 47 -1.18 -3.15 -18.98
C ALA A 47 -2.34 -2.14 -18.85
N ALA A 48 -3.20 -2.07 -19.86
CA ALA A 48 -4.33 -1.16 -19.84
C ALA A 48 -5.27 -1.47 -18.66
N GLY A 49 -5.50 -0.48 -17.80
CA GLY A 49 -6.35 -0.62 -16.61
C GLY A 49 -5.66 -1.16 -15.36
N GLU A 50 -4.35 -1.39 -15.44
CA GLU A 50 -3.47 -1.76 -14.32
C GLU A 50 -2.39 -0.71 -14.07
N GLY A 51 -1.59 -0.93 -13.03
CA GLY A 51 -0.48 -0.08 -12.65
C GLY A 51 -0.67 0.49 -11.25
N GLY A 52 0.08 1.56 -10.96
CA GLY A 52 0.18 2.07 -9.61
C GLY A 52 1.59 2.54 -9.30
N PHE A 53 1.96 2.48 -8.03
CA PHE A 53 3.31 2.79 -7.58
C PHE A 53 3.56 2.28 -6.16
N VAL A 54 4.84 2.24 -5.79
CA VAL A 54 5.33 1.97 -4.46
C VAL A 54 6.01 3.20 -3.89
N LEU A 55 5.76 3.49 -2.61
CA LEU A 55 6.56 4.40 -1.81
C LEU A 55 7.37 3.62 -0.78
N LEU A 56 8.67 3.89 -0.71
CA LEU A 56 9.57 3.34 0.31
C LEU A 56 10.01 4.44 1.29
N ALA A 57 9.81 4.21 2.58
CA ALA A 57 10.45 4.95 3.66
C ALA A 57 11.78 4.27 4.01
N ARG A 58 12.86 5.06 4.03
CA ARG A 58 14.23 4.56 4.16
C ARG A 58 14.93 5.25 5.32
N GLU A 59 15.65 4.48 6.14
CA GLU A 59 16.57 4.98 7.17
C GLU A 59 17.87 4.20 7.04
N GLU A 60 19.03 4.87 7.02
CA GLU A 60 20.37 4.22 7.00
C GLU A 60 20.57 3.18 5.89
N GLY A 61 19.88 3.33 4.75
CA GLY A 61 19.97 2.36 3.66
C GLY A 61 19.09 1.12 3.84
N GLU A 62 18.18 1.11 4.81
CA GLU A 62 17.20 0.05 5.01
C GLU A 62 15.77 0.54 4.75
N THR A 63 14.91 -0.35 4.30
CA THR A 63 13.47 -0.10 4.19
C THR A 63 12.83 -0.23 5.58
N VAL A 64 12.25 0.86 6.07
CA VAL A 64 11.55 0.91 7.36
C VAL A 64 10.04 1.06 7.22
N GLY A 65 9.55 1.33 6.02
CA GLY A 65 8.13 1.38 5.71
C GLY A 65 7.91 1.34 4.21
N ALA A 66 6.74 0.85 3.80
CA ALA A 66 6.35 0.79 2.40
C ALA A 66 4.85 1.09 2.27
N LEU A 67 4.47 1.67 1.14
CA LEU A 67 3.08 1.82 0.71
C LEU A 67 2.96 1.36 -0.74
N VAL A 68 1.96 0.54 -1.03
CA VAL A 68 1.64 0.05 -2.38
C VAL A 68 0.29 0.65 -2.78
N MET A 69 0.30 1.43 -3.85
CA MET A 69 -0.89 2.03 -4.45
C MET A 69 -1.16 1.32 -5.78
N LEU A 70 -2.39 0.90 -6.00
CA LEU A 70 -2.84 0.40 -7.30
C LEU A 70 -3.68 1.47 -8.00
N ARG A 71 -3.47 1.63 -9.30
CA ARG A 71 -4.39 2.30 -10.21
C ARG A 71 -5.25 1.25 -10.89
N THR A 72 -6.56 1.38 -10.74
CA THR A 72 -7.54 0.47 -11.33
C THR A 72 -8.26 1.12 -12.51
N GLY A 73 -8.80 0.32 -13.42
CA GLY A 73 -9.67 0.78 -14.51
C GLY A 73 -11.11 1.15 -14.10
N MET A 74 -11.35 1.49 -12.83
CA MET A 74 -12.70 1.64 -12.27
C MET A 74 -13.21 3.09 -12.15
N GLU A 75 -12.50 4.02 -12.80
CA GLU A 75 -12.84 5.45 -12.80
C GLU A 75 -14.30 5.70 -13.22
N GLY A 76 -14.98 6.61 -12.52
CA GLY A 76 -16.37 6.98 -12.78
C GLY A 76 -17.43 6.16 -12.02
N TYR A 77 -17.06 5.05 -11.35
CA TYR A 77 -18.02 4.22 -10.60
C TYR A 77 -17.58 3.95 -9.16
N VAL A 78 -16.30 3.71 -8.92
CA VAL A 78 -15.68 3.59 -7.59
C VAL A 78 -14.33 4.32 -7.59
N PRO A 79 -13.74 4.63 -6.41
CA PRO A 79 -12.43 5.28 -6.38
C PRO A 79 -11.39 4.53 -7.23
N PRO A 80 -10.74 5.22 -8.19
CA PRO A 80 -9.85 4.57 -9.16
C PRO A 80 -8.53 4.12 -8.55
N ASN A 81 -8.16 4.62 -7.37
CA ASN A 81 -6.97 4.20 -6.65
C ASN A 81 -7.31 3.29 -5.47
N LEU A 82 -6.56 2.21 -5.31
CA LEU A 82 -6.61 1.36 -4.13
C LEU A 82 -5.27 1.43 -3.41
N LEU A 83 -5.25 1.99 -2.21
CA LEU A 83 -4.12 1.84 -1.29
C LEU A 83 -4.18 0.39 -0.78
N LEU A 84 -3.39 -0.48 -1.42
CA LEU A 84 -3.42 -1.92 -1.18
C LEU A 84 -2.70 -2.27 0.12
N TYR A 85 -1.48 -1.78 0.28
CA TYR A 85 -0.68 -2.03 1.48
C TYR A 85 -0.09 -0.74 2.01
N VAL A 86 -0.04 -0.61 3.33
CA VAL A 86 0.84 0.33 4.02
C VAL A 86 1.37 -0.34 5.28
N ALA A 87 2.69 -0.42 5.38
CA ALA A 87 3.35 -1.09 6.48
C ALA A 87 4.54 -0.27 6.98
N VAL A 88 4.79 -0.36 8.28
CA VAL A 88 5.96 0.22 8.94
C VAL A 88 6.56 -0.85 9.82
N ARG A 89 7.88 -1.00 9.74
CA ARG A 89 8.64 -1.96 10.54
C ARG A 89 8.28 -1.82 12.02
N PRO A 90 8.02 -2.89 12.77
CA PRO A 90 7.49 -2.81 14.13
C PRO A 90 8.30 -1.91 15.08
N ASP A 91 9.63 -1.98 15.02
CA ASP A 91 10.59 -1.18 15.79
C ASP A 91 10.71 0.30 15.34
N ARG A 92 9.93 0.70 14.33
CA ARG A 92 9.86 2.07 13.80
C ARG A 92 8.45 2.66 13.83
N ARG A 93 7.46 1.92 14.35
CA ARG A 93 6.09 2.38 14.54
C ARG A 93 6.02 3.51 15.59
N GLY A 94 4.94 4.30 15.55
CA GLY A 94 4.75 5.45 16.46
C GLY A 94 5.58 6.70 16.13
N ARG A 95 6.44 6.66 15.09
CA ARG A 95 7.30 7.79 14.68
C ARG A 95 6.75 8.61 13.50
N GLY A 96 5.46 8.44 13.19
CA GLY A 96 4.76 9.14 12.10
C GLY A 96 5.09 8.67 10.67
N VAL A 97 5.85 7.58 10.49
CA VAL A 97 6.26 7.08 9.16
C VAL A 97 5.06 6.73 8.29
N GLY A 98 4.09 5.98 8.82
CA GLY A 98 2.90 5.55 8.07
C GLY A 98 2.05 6.72 7.60
N GLY A 99 1.84 7.73 8.48
CA GLY A 99 1.11 8.94 8.11
C GLY A 99 1.77 9.69 6.96
N ARG A 100 3.09 9.88 7.02
CA ARG A 100 3.85 10.50 5.93
C ARG A 100 3.79 9.70 4.63
N LEU A 101 3.86 8.37 4.69
CA LEU A 101 3.69 7.52 3.49
C LEU A 101 2.33 7.76 2.84
N ILE A 102 1.25 7.75 3.63
CA ILE A 102 -0.12 7.96 3.12
C ILE A 102 -0.25 9.36 2.53
N GLU A 103 0.13 10.41 3.27
CA GLU A 103 0.07 11.80 2.79
C GLU A 103 0.84 11.99 1.47
N GLU A 104 2.04 11.42 1.36
CA GLU A 104 2.82 11.48 0.12
C GLU A 104 2.18 10.68 -1.01
N SER A 105 1.48 9.58 -0.71
CA SER A 105 0.75 8.82 -1.73
C SER A 105 -0.43 9.61 -2.27
N LEU A 106 -1.20 10.27 -1.41
CA LEU A 106 -2.34 11.11 -1.78
C LEU A 106 -1.94 12.31 -2.63
N LYS A 107 -0.76 12.90 -2.40
CA LYS A 107 -0.22 13.98 -3.25
C LYS A 107 0.16 13.52 -4.65
N ARG A 108 0.44 12.23 -4.83
CA ARG A 108 0.98 11.66 -6.08
C ARG A 108 -0.09 11.02 -6.94
N CYS A 109 -1.12 10.41 -6.35
CA CYS A 109 -2.23 9.88 -7.12
C CYS A 109 -3.25 10.98 -7.42
N GLY A 110 -3.67 11.09 -8.69
CA GLY A 110 -4.86 11.84 -9.04
C GLY A 110 -6.13 11.04 -8.76
N GLY A 111 -7.23 11.72 -8.42
CA GLY A 111 -8.54 11.11 -8.18
C GLY A 111 -8.67 10.41 -6.82
N ASP A 112 -9.86 9.88 -6.56
CA ASP A 112 -10.21 9.33 -5.25
C ASP A 112 -9.43 8.05 -4.91
N VAL A 113 -9.25 7.81 -3.61
CA VAL A 113 -8.54 6.64 -3.06
C VAL A 113 -9.45 5.87 -2.12
N LYS A 114 -9.44 4.55 -2.23
CA LYS A 114 -10.03 3.62 -1.26
C LYS A 114 -8.96 2.74 -0.62
N LEU A 115 -9.30 2.18 0.53
CA LEU A 115 -8.54 1.15 1.24
C LEU A 115 -9.50 0.24 1.99
N HIS A 116 -9.04 -0.95 2.36
CA HIS A 116 -9.72 -1.81 3.31
C HIS A 116 -8.92 -1.85 4.62
N VAL A 117 -9.63 -1.94 5.73
CA VAL A 117 -9.03 -2.00 7.06
C VAL A 117 -9.95 -2.81 7.96
N GLU A 118 -9.37 -3.76 8.70
CA GLU A 118 -10.11 -4.52 9.71
C GLU A 118 -10.62 -3.61 10.83
N TYR A 119 -11.78 -3.94 11.40
CA TYR A 119 -12.44 -3.09 12.40
C TYR A 119 -11.58 -2.86 13.65
N ASP A 120 -10.80 -3.86 14.05
CA ASP A 120 -9.93 -3.84 15.22
C ASP A 120 -8.51 -3.36 14.91
N ASN A 121 -8.20 -3.05 13.65
CA ASN A 121 -6.88 -2.57 13.27
C ASN A 121 -6.66 -1.13 13.78
N PRO A 122 -5.63 -0.88 14.63
CA PRO A 122 -5.39 0.43 15.21
C PRO A 122 -5.05 1.52 14.17
N ALA A 123 -4.63 1.14 12.96
CA ALA A 123 -4.38 2.06 11.86
C ALA A 123 -5.65 2.77 11.36
N LYS A 124 -6.85 2.22 11.65
CA LYS A 124 -8.14 2.87 11.32
C LYS A 124 -8.20 4.33 11.78
N ARG A 125 -7.73 4.60 13.01
CA ARG A 125 -7.68 5.96 13.57
C ARG A 125 -6.74 6.89 12.81
N LEU A 126 -5.68 6.35 12.19
CA LEU A 126 -4.79 7.13 11.34
C LEU A 126 -5.51 7.53 10.06
N TYR A 127 -6.19 6.58 9.40
CA TYR A 127 -6.94 6.86 8.18
C TYR A 127 -8.04 7.90 8.41
N GLU A 128 -8.81 7.77 9.49
CA GLU A 128 -9.85 8.76 9.85
C GLU A 128 -9.28 10.16 10.07
N ARG A 129 -8.14 10.29 10.77
CA ARG A 129 -7.47 11.60 10.94
C ARG A 129 -6.97 12.20 9.62
N LEU A 130 -6.65 11.35 8.64
CA LEU A 130 -6.23 11.76 7.31
C LEU A 130 -7.41 12.03 6.37
N GLY A 131 -8.65 11.92 6.86
CA GLY A 131 -9.87 12.24 6.11
C GLY A 131 -10.49 11.06 5.35
N PHE A 132 -10.03 9.83 5.58
CA PHE A 132 -10.74 8.66 5.06
C PHE A 132 -12.03 8.42 5.86
N GLU A 133 -13.12 8.14 5.14
CA GLU A 133 -14.43 7.86 5.70
C GLU A 133 -14.89 6.44 5.32
N SER A 134 -15.65 5.80 6.20
CA SER A 134 -16.29 4.52 5.89
C SER A 134 -17.62 4.76 5.17
N ARG A 135 -17.82 4.13 4.01
CA ARG A 135 -19.03 4.30 3.19
C ARG A 135 -19.86 3.03 3.07
N TYR A 136 -19.21 1.88 2.93
CA TYR A 136 -19.85 0.57 2.69
C TYR A 136 -19.19 -0.52 3.52
N ALA A 137 -19.94 -1.58 3.80
CA ALA A 137 -19.38 -2.82 4.33
C ALA A 137 -18.79 -3.66 3.20
N GLU A 138 -17.67 -4.34 3.45
CA GLU A 138 -17.17 -5.39 2.56
C GLU A 138 -17.97 -6.68 2.79
N MET A 139 -18.60 -7.22 1.74
CA MET A 139 -19.34 -8.48 1.79
C MET A 139 -18.64 -9.51 0.91
N ARG A 140 -18.17 -10.61 1.50
CA ARG A 140 -17.41 -11.65 0.79
C ARG A 140 -18.23 -12.93 0.64
N TYR A 141 -18.21 -13.53 -0.55
CA TYR A 141 -18.74 -14.87 -0.83
C TYR A 141 -17.60 -15.76 -1.32
N SER A 142 -17.14 -16.66 -0.45
CA SER A 142 -15.99 -17.53 -0.72
C SER A 142 -16.41 -18.82 -1.44
N ARG A 143 -15.56 -19.33 -2.32
CA ARG A 143 -15.68 -20.64 -2.96
C ARG A 143 -14.37 -21.41 -2.83
#